data_AF-A0A1D1Z0K7-F1
#
_entry.id   AF-A0A1D1Z0K7-F1
#
_cell.length_a   1.000
_cell.length_b   1.000
_cell.length_c   1.000
_cell.angle_alpha   90.00
_cell.angle_beta   90.00
_cell.angle_gamma   90.00
#
_symmetry.space_group_name_H-M   'P 1'
#
loop_
_entity.id
_entity.type
_entity.pdbx_description
1 polymer ?
#
loop_
_entity_poly.entity_id
_entity_poly.type
_entity_poly.pdbx_seq_one_letter_code
_entity_poly.pdbx_strand_id
1 'polypeptide(L)'
;MVRPKGDDKILCFRDVVLRRSDLDILRGPHYINDRIIEFFFSDLSSSVSLDDILLVPPSISFWIANCSDFEGLEDVVEPLKLSEKKVVVFTVNDNDDVTVAEGGLHWSLLAYDREKNVFIHHDSMAGLNRLYADRLYKRVRRFLGDLGSSAGFVEGFTPRQENGYDCGLFVMLIAKLIVRWHVQRTDLDNQWFPLVKDEVNAASIGCMRKQILSRIEQLMDEDRTVTKQPKETKNGNGSLSIHTDHPSARAL
;
A
#
# COMPACT_ATOMS: atom_id res chain seq x y z
N MET A 1 -6.55 -3.57 -24.26
CA MET A 1 -6.73 -2.11 -24.11
C MET A 1 -5.71 -1.37 -24.96
N VAL A 2 -6.17 -0.46 -25.82
CA VAL A 2 -5.28 0.45 -26.57
C VAL A 2 -4.89 1.56 -25.60
N ARG A 3 -3.59 1.71 -25.32
CA ARG A 3 -3.08 2.71 -24.39
C ARG A 3 -3.41 4.12 -24.91
N PRO A 4 -3.89 5.05 -24.06
CA PRO A 4 -4.03 6.44 -24.46
C PRO A 4 -2.67 6.99 -24.87
N LYS A 5 -2.62 7.70 -26.00
CA LYS A 5 -1.42 8.37 -26.48
C LYS A 5 -1.07 9.49 -25.47
N GLY A 6 0.02 9.35 -24.72
CA GLY A 6 0.48 10.36 -23.76
C GLY A 6 0.46 9.97 -22.27
N ASP A 7 0.02 8.76 -21.91
CA ASP A 7 0.05 8.29 -20.51
C ASP A 7 1.36 7.57 -20.15
N ASP A 8 2.44 8.34 -20.17
CA ASP A 8 3.79 7.86 -19.93
C ASP A 8 3.98 7.39 -18.49
N LYS A 9 4.85 6.38 -18.31
CA LYS A 9 5.40 6.06 -16.98
C LYS A 9 6.21 7.25 -16.49
N ILE A 10 5.97 7.67 -15.25
CA ILE A 10 6.68 8.79 -14.62
C ILE A 10 7.59 8.34 -13.46
N LEU A 11 7.25 7.24 -12.78
CA LEU A 11 7.99 6.72 -11.64
C LEU A 11 7.81 5.20 -11.54
N CYS A 12 8.89 4.51 -11.20
CA CYS A 12 8.85 3.15 -10.67
C CYS A 12 9.30 3.24 -9.22
N PHE A 13 8.40 2.97 -8.26
CA PHE A 13 8.76 2.94 -6.86
C PHE A 13 8.46 1.56 -6.31
N ARG A 14 9.52 0.78 -6.08
CA ARG A 14 9.43 -0.65 -5.77
C ARG A 14 8.60 -1.34 -6.87
N ASP A 15 7.54 -2.05 -6.50
CA ASP A 15 6.67 -2.77 -7.44
C ASP A 15 5.54 -1.88 -8.01
N VAL A 16 5.46 -0.61 -7.61
CA VAL A 16 4.41 0.32 -8.05
C VAL A 16 4.90 1.16 -9.23
N VAL A 17 4.13 1.15 -10.31
CA VAL A 17 4.36 1.99 -11.49
C VAL A 17 3.32 3.10 -11.51
N LEU A 18 3.78 4.34 -11.40
CA LEU A 18 2.93 5.52 -11.58
C LEU A 18 3.08 6.08 -13.00
N ARG A 19 1.97 6.61 -13.52
CA ARG A 19 1.84 7.23 -14.82
C ARG A 19 1.42 8.69 -14.72
N ARG A 20 1.42 9.38 -15.86
CA ARG A 20 1.00 10.78 -15.97
C ARG A 20 -0.43 10.97 -15.44
N SER A 21 -1.34 10.08 -15.79
CA SER A 21 -2.74 10.09 -15.37
C SER A 21 -2.89 10.05 -13.83
N ASP A 22 -2.06 9.29 -13.13
CA ASP A 22 -2.06 9.25 -11.66
C ASP A 22 -1.72 10.62 -11.03
N LEU A 23 -0.80 11.36 -11.65
CA LEU A 23 -0.46 12.73 -11.21
C LEU A 23 -1.60 13.70 -11.45
N ASP A 24 -2.30 13.56 -12.57
CA ASP A 24 -3.40 14.43 -12.90
C ASP A 24 -4.58 14.24 -11.93
N ILE A 25 -4.83 13.02 -11.45
CA ILE A 25 -5.79 12.75 -10.37
C ILE A 25 -5.45 13.57 -9.11
N LEU A 26 -4.17 13.60 -8.71
CA LEU A 26 -3.75 14.32 -7.51
C LEU A 26 -3.79 15.85 -7.66
N ARG A 27 -3.77 16.39 -8.88
CA ARG A 27 -3.79 17.84 -9.14
C ARG A 27 -5.18 18.47 -9.02
N GLY A 28 -6.23 17.66 -8.99
CA GLY A 28 -7.60 18.14 -8.96
C GLY A 28 -8.49 17.40 -7.96
N PRO A 29 -9.77 17.78 -7.88
CA PRO A 29 -10.79 17.11 -7.07
C PRO A 29 -11.25 15.82 -7.76
N HIS A 30 -10.31 14.91 -8.02
CA HIS A 30 -10.56 13.65 -8.71
C HIS A 30 -10.56 12.48 -7.73
N TYR A 31 -11.34 11.47 -8.08
CA TYR A 31 -11.40 10.23 -7.32
C TYR A 31 -10.02 9.56 -7.29
N ILE A 32 -9.56 9.18 -6.09
CA ILE A 32 -8.26 8.50 -5.93
C ILE A 32 -8.38 7.06 -6.44
N ASN A 33 -7.46 6.66 -7.32
CA ASN A 33 -7.40 5.28 -7.81
C ASN A 33 -6.57 4.37 -6.90
N ASP A 34 -6.59 3.08 -7.22
CA ASP A 34 -5.85 2.05 -6.49
C ASP A 34 -4.33 2.24 -6.57
N ARG A 35 -3.79 2.67 -7.71
CA ARG A 35 -2.34 2.91 -7.91
C ARG A 35 -1.78 3.96 -6.96
N ILE A 36 -2.51 5.05 -6.72
CA ILE A 36 -2.08 6.09 -5.78
C ILE A 36 -2.08 5.56 -4.34
N ILE A 37 -3.11 4.80 -3.95
CA ILE A 37 -3.18 4.20 -2.61
C ILE A 37 -2.05 3.18 -2.42
N GLU A 38 -1.80 2.36 -3.44
CA GLU A 38 -0.72 1.36 -3.44
C GLU A 38 0.65 2.01 -3.33
N PHE A 39 0.90 3.08 -4.10
CA PHE A 39 2.10 3.90 -3.96
C PHE A 39 2.25 4.44 -2.54
N PHE A 40 1.19 5.03 -1.99
CA PHE A 40 1.23 5.61 -0.64
C PHE A 40 1.53 4.54 0.42
N PHE A 41 0.92 3.36 0.33
CA PHE A 41 1.20 2.24 1.24
C PHE A 41 2.65 1.76 1.09
N SER A 42 3.15 1.67 -0.15
CA SER A 42 4.53 1.27 -0.44
C SER A 42 5.56 2.26 0.12
N ASP A 43 5.34 3.58 -0.04
CA ASP A 43 6.20 4.64 0.50
C ASP A 43 6.14 4.70 2.03
N LEU A 44 4.94 4.62 2.62
CA LEU A 44 4.76 4.56 4.07
C LEU A 44 5.51 3.36 4.67
N SER A 45 5.42 2.20 4.02
CA SER A 45 6.12 0.97 4.40
C SER A 45 7.63 1.01 4.15
N SER A 46 8.14 2.01 3.43
CA SER A 46 9.57 2.18 3.21
C SER A 46 10.29 2.87 4.35
N SER A 47 9.54 3.64 5.14
CA SER A 47 10.07 4.52 6.18
C SER A 47 10.18 3.88 7.56
N VAL A 48 9.71 2.63 7.72
CA VAL A 48 9.55 1.96 9.01
C VAL A 48 9.82 0.46 8.88
N SER A 49 10.43 -0.16 9.90
CA SER A 49 10.47 -1.63 10.01
C SER A 49 9.07 -2.16 10.35
N LEU A 50 8.35 -2.64 9.34
CA LEU A 50 6.97 -3.10 9.45
C LEU A 50 6.88 -4.64 9.56
N ASP A 51 7.72 -5.28 10.39
CA ASP A 51 7.73 -6.74 10.43
C ASP A 51 6.41 -7.34 10.95
N ASP A 52 5.74 -6.63 11.87
CA ASP A 52 4.51 -7.03 12.52
C ASP A 52 3.28 -6.18 12.16
N ILE A 53 3.39 -5.28 11.17
CA ILE A 53 2.27 -4.54 10.59
C ILE A 53 2.28 -4.68 9.07
N LEU A 54 1.11 -4.91 8.46
CA LEU A 54 1.01 -5.08 7.01
C LEU A 54 0.00 -4.11 6.43
N LEU A 55 0.42 -3.34 5.42
CA LEU A 55 -0.48 -2.57 4.55
C LEU A 55 -0.72 -3.39 3.29
N VAL A 56 -1.91 -3.97 3.15
CA VAL A 56 -2.25 -4.86 2.05
C VAL A 56 -2.55 -4.02 0.80
N PRO A 57 -1.91 -4.33 -0.35
CA PRO A 57 -2.21 -3.62 -1.60
C PRO A 57 -3.71 -3.65 -1.94
N PRO A 58 -4.25 -2.60 -2.58
CA PRO A 58 -5.68 -2.56 -2.89
C PRO A 58 -6.18 -3.72 -3.76
N SER A 59 -5.39 -4.10 -4.76
CA SER A 59 -5.66 -5.23 -5.64
C SER A 59 -5.78 -6.56 -4.88
N ILE A 60 -4.91 -6.78 -3.90
CA ILE A 60 -4.93 -7.97 -3.05
C ILE A 60 -6.12 -7.94 -2.09
N SER A 61 -6.42 -6.79 -1.49
CA SER A 61 -7.61 -6.63 -0.63
C SER A 61 -8.89 -6.95 -1.42
N PHE A 62 -9.00 -6.40 -2.64
CA PHE A 62 -10.11 -6.64 -3.55
C PHE A 62 -10.23 -8.11 -3.96
N TRP A 63 -9.09 -8.75 -4.30
CA TRP A 63 -9.06 -10.17 -4.64
C TRP A 63 -9.53 -11.04 -3.47
N ILE A 64 -9.07 -10.78 -2.24
CA ILE A 64 -9.51 -11.54 -1.06
C ILE A 64 -11.02 -11.43 -0.84
N ALA A 65 -11.59 -10.24 -1.03
CA ALA A 65 -13.02 -10.01 -0.85
C ALA A 65 -13.88 -10.74 -1.90
N ASN A 66 -13.42 -10.78 -3.15
CA ASN A 66 -14.27 -11.12 -4.29
C ASN A 66 -13.91 -12.41 -5.03
N CYS A 67 -12.74 -13.02 -4.74
CA CYS A 67 -12.34 -14.27 -5.39
C CYS A 67 -13.34 -15.41 -5.10
N SER A 68 -13.79 -16.08 -6.15
CA SER A 68 -14.62 -17.30 -6.06
C SER A 68 -13.79 -18.58 -5.98
N ASP A 69 -12.54 -18.54 -6.45
CA ASP A 69 -11.58 -19.64 -6.38
C ASP A 69 -10.84 -19.63 -5.03
N PHE A 70 -11.18 -20.58 -4.16
CA PHE A 70 -10.60 -20.65 -2.83
C PHE A 70 -9.16 -21.19 -2.83
N GLU A 71 -8.80 -22.08 -3.76
CA GLU A 71 -7.44 -22.63 -3.84
C GLU A 71 -6.47 -21.54 -4.30
N GLY A 72 -6.80 -20.84 -5.40
CA GLY A 72 -6.00 -19.70 -5.87
C GLY A 72 -5.98 -18.51 -4.89
N LEU A 73 -6.93 -18.44 -3.95
CA LEU A 73 -6.91 -17.44 -2.88
C LEU A 73 -5.86 -17.77 -1.81
N GLU A 74 -5.67 -19.04 -1.46
CA GLU A 74 -4.66 -19.47 -0.48
C GLU A 74 -3.24 -19.09 -0.93
N ASP A 75 -2.90 -19.36 -2.20
CA ASP A 75 -1.60 -19.02 -2.79
C ASP A 75 -1.26 -17.52 -2.72
N VAL A 76 -2.28 -16.65 -2.76
CA VAL A 76 -2.11 -15.20 -2.67
C VAL A 76 -2.01 -14.72 -1.23
N VAL A 77 -2.73 -15.37 -0.31
CA VAL A 77 -2.82 -14.93 1.09
C VAL A 77 -1.70 -15.50 1.96
N GLU A 78 -1.24 -16.73 1.70
CA GLU A 78 -0.18 -17.38 2.47
C GLU A 78 1.11 -16.52 2.56
N PRO A 79 1.62 -15.93 1.47
CA PRO A 79 2.81 -15.07 1.53
C PRO A 79 2.65 -13.82 2.39
N LEU A 80 1.41 -13.36 2.64
CA LEU A 80 1.12 -12.20 3.49
C LEU A 80 1.36 -12.50 4.97
N LYS A 81 1.39 -13.77 5.36
CA LYS A 81 1.61 -14.24 6.74
C LYS A 81 0.72 -13.52 7.75
N LEU A 82 -0.57 -13.43 7.45
CA LEU A 82 -1.54 -12.65 8.24
C LEU A 82 -1.60 -13.10 9.71
N SER A 83 -1.37 -14.38 9.98
CA SER A 83 -1.28 -14.97 11.31
C SER A 83 -0.14 -14.40 12.17
N GLU A 84 0.91 -13.87 11.56
CA GLU A 84 2.10 -13.33 12.24
C GLU A 84 2.02 -11.81 12.50
N LYS A 85 1.07 -11.11 11.86
CA LYS A 85 0.95 -9.65 11.95
C LYS A 85 0.12 -9.23 13.15
N LYS A 86 0.62 -8.26 13.92
CA LYS A 86 -0.14 -7.60 15.00
C LYS A 86 -1.19 -6.65 14.46
N VAL A 87 -0.88 -5.97 13.36
CA VAL A 87 -1.81 -5.05 12.69
C VAL A 87 -1.85 -5.36 11.20
N VAL A 88 -3.04 -5.44 10.62
CA VAL A 88 -3.20 -5.57 9.16
C VAL A 88 -4.19 -4.53 8.67
N VAL A 89 -3.80 -3.73 7.69
CA VAL A 89 -4.64 -2.70 7.08
C VAL A 89 -4.98 -3.13 5.68
N PHE A 90 -6.27 -3.23 5.40
CA PHE A 90 -6.84 -3.51 4.10
C PHE A 90 -7.54 -2.27 3.56
N THR A 91 -7.69 -2.21 2.24
CA THR A 91 -8.62 -1.28 1.60
C THR A 91 -9.91 -2.00 1.25
N VAL A 92 -11.01 -1.26 1.26
CA VAL A 92 -12.33 -1.75 0.87
C VAL A 92 -12.86 -0.84 -0.23
N ASN A 93 -13.39 -1.45 -1.28
CA ASN A 93 -14.02 -0.77 -2.41
C ASN A 93 -15.37 -1.44 -2.69
N ASP A 94 -16.34 -0.65 -3.13
CA ASP A 94 -17.70 -1.09 -3.45
C ASP A 94 -17.86 -1.64 -4.87
N ASN A 95 -16.77 -1.90 -5.59
CA ASN A 95 -16.86 -2.60 -6.86
C ASN A 95 -17.31 -4.05 -6.67
N ASP A 96 -18.51 -4.38 -7.14
CA ASP A 96 -19.04 -5.74 -7.16
C ASP A 96 -18.75 -6.50 -8.46
N ASP A 97 -18.24 -5.81 -9.49
CA ASP A 97 -17.95 -6.43 -10.79
C ASP A 97 -16.43 -6.56 -11.00
N VAL A 98 -15.93 -7.78 -10.76
CA VAL A 98 -14.51 -8.13 -10.94
C VAL A 98 -14.03 -8.02 -12.39
N THR A 99 -14.94 -7.91 -13.37
CA THR A 99 -14.61 -7.77 -14.79
C THR A 99 -14.43 -6.31 -15.23
N VAL A 100 -14.90 -5.36 -14.41
CA VAL A 100 -14.83 -3.93 -14.69
C VAL A 100 -13.60 -3.34 -13.99
N ALA A 101 -12.60 -2.98 -14.79
CA ALA A 101 -11.48 -2.19 -14.32
C ALA A 101 -11.95 -0.79 -13.88
N GLU A 102 -11.33 -0.23 -12.85
CA GLU A 102 -11.68 1.09 -12.28
C GLU A 102 -13.15 1.19 -11.85
N GLY A 103 -13.79 0.05 -11.54
CA GLY A 103 -15.12 0.01 -10.96
C GLY A 103 -15.13 0.47 -9.49
N GLY A 104 -16.33 0.64 -8.95
CA GLY A 104 -16.54 1.14 -7.60
C GLY A 104 -16.49 2.67 -7.53
N LEU A 105 -17.19 3.22 -6.53
CA LEU A 105 -17.41 4.64 -6.32
C LEU A 105 -16.99 5.09 -4.92
N HIS A 106 -16.67 4.17 -4.00
CA HIS A 106 -16.28 4.52 -2.65
C HIS A 106 -15.15 3.67 -2.06
N TRP A 107 -14.17 4.33 -1.44
CA TRP A 107 -13.08 3.71 -0.70
C TRP A 107 -13.31 3.83 0.80
N SER A 108 -13.04 2.76 1.51
CA SER A 108 -12.95 2.74 2.98
C SER A 108 -11.80 1.84 3.42
N LEU A 109 -11.54 1.78 4.74
CA LEU A 109 -10.40 1.07 5.31
C LEU A 109 -10.88 0.03 6.32
N LEU A 110 -10.31 -1.17 6.28
CA LEU A 110 -10.55 -2.21 7.28
C LEU A 110 -9.23 -2.55 7.96
N ALA A 111 -9.12 -2.36 9.27
CA ALA A 111 -7.92 -2.68 10.02
C ALA A 111 -8.18 -3.80 11.03
N TYR A 112 -7.32 -4.81 11.06
CA TYR A 112 -7.30 -5.84 12.09
C TYR A 112 -6.28 -5.47 13.17
N ASP A 113 -6.73 -5.44 14.41
CA ASP A 113 -5.88 -5.40 15.59
C ASP A 113 -5.89 -6.78 16.26
N ARG A 114 -4.75 -7.47 16.20
CA ARG A 114 -4.59 -8.82 16.74
C ARG A 114 -4.70 -8.86 18.26
N GLU A 115 -4.21 -7.83 18.95
CA GLU A 115 -4.17 -7.81 20.41
C GLU A 115 -5.58 -7.73 21.00
N LYS A 116 -6.44 -6.91 20.40
CA LYS A 116 -7.86 -6.83 20.74
C LYS A 116 -8.72 -7.86 19.99
N ASN A 117 -8.11 -8.63 19.10
CA ASN A 117 -8.74 -9.57 18.18
C ASN A 117 -10.00 -9.01 17.49
N VAL A 118 -9.88 -7.82 16.89
CA VAL A 118 -11.01 -7.11 16.31
C VAL A 118 -10.65 -6.42 15.01
N PHE A 119 -11.57 -6.52 14.04
CA PHE A 119 -11.55 -5.75 12.81
C PHE A 119 -12.34 -4.47 13.00
N ILE A 120 -11.75 -3.35 12.62
CA ILE A 120 -12.34 -2.01 12.71
C ILE A 120 -12.43 -1.43 11.31
N HIS A 121 -13.66 -1.14 10.89
CA HIS A 121 -13.96 -0.51 9.62
C HIS A 121 -14.04 1.01 9.78
N HIS A 122 -13.28 1.75 8.97
CA HIS A 122 -13.27 3.20 8.91
C HIS A 122 -13.83 3.67 7.57
N ASP A 123 -14.93 4.42 7.63
CA ASP A 123 -15.68 4.87 6.45
C ASP A 123 -16.11 6.33 6.59
N SER A 124 -15.58 7.19 5.72
CA SER A 124 -15.87 8.63 5.67
C SER A 124 -17.28 8.96 5.13
N MET A 125 -18.01 7.99 4.58
CA MET A 125 -19.39 8.14 4.09
C MET A 125 -20.40 7.36 4.95
N ALA A 126 -20.13 7.20 6.24
CA ALA A 126 -21.07 6.66 7.23
C ALA A 126 -21.56 5.22 6.95
N GLY A 127 -20.60 4.33 6.67
CA GLY A 127 -20.86 2.88 6.56
C GLY A 127 -21.43 2.45 5.21
N LEU A 128 -21.32 3.28 4.17
CA LEU A 128 -21.68 2.92 2.80
C LEU A 128 -20.98 1.62 2.38
N ASN A 129 -19.73 1.43 2.81
CA ASN A 129 -18.94 0.24 2.52
C ASN A 129 -19.09 -0.89 3.54
N ARG A 130 -19.99 -0.80 4.53
CA ARG A 130 -20.11 -1.80 5.60
C ARG A 130 -20.29 -3.23 5.09
N LEU A 131 -21.11 -3.43 4.06
CA LEU A 131 -21.34 -4.76 3.48
C LEU A 131 -20.09 -5.33 2.80
N TYR A 132 -19.32 -4.47 2.13
CA TYR A 132 -18.07 -4.83 1.46
C TYR A 132 -16.95 -5.11 2.49
N ALA A 133 -16.91 -4.33 3.56
CA ALA A 133 -16.00 -4.54 4.68
C ALA A 133 -16.31 -5.84 5.44
N ASP A 134 -17.58 -6.13 5.71
CA ASP A 134 -18.03 -7.38 6.33
C ASP A 134 -17.69 -8.60 5.44
N ARG A 135 -17.86 -8.47 4.11
CA ARG A 135 -17.43 -9.50 3.14
C ARG A 135 -15.94 -9.77 3.24
N LEU A 136 -15.11 -8.73 3.18
CA LEU A 136 -13.66 -8.87 3.30
C LEU A 136 -13.26 -9.47 4.65
N TYR A 137 -13.84 -8.98 5.75
CA TYR A 137 -13.65 -9.52 7.10
C TYR A 137 -13.92 -11.03 7.17
N LYS A 138 -15.06 -11.49 6.64
CA LYS A 138 -15.44 -12.91 6.64
C LYS A 138 -14.48 -13.79 5.84
N ARG A 139 -13.84 -13.24 4.81
CA ARG A 139 -12.80 -13.94 4.04
C ARG A 139 -11.48 -13.98 4.80
N VAL A 140 -10.98 -12.82 5.23
CA VAL A 140 -9.68 -12.66 5.89
C VAL A 140 -9.61 -13.44 7.19
N ARG A 141 -10.68 -13.47 8.00
CA ARG A 141 -10.66 -14.12 9.32
C ARG A 141 -10.28 -15.61 9.27
N ARG A 142 -10.47 -16.28 8.13
CA ARG A 142 -10.09 -17.69 7.93
C ARG A 142 -8.57 -17.90 7.93
N PHE A 143 -7.81 -16.86 7.63
CA PHE A 143 -6.35 -16.88 7.52
C PHE A 143 -5.65 -16.35 8.78
N LEU A 144 -6.39 -16.10 9.86
CA LEU A 144 -5.83 -15.61 11.13
C LEU A 144 -5.45 -16.73 12.12
N GLY A 145 -5.59 -17.99 11.72
CA GLY A 145 -5.42 -19.16 12.60
C GLY A 145 -6.53 -19.24 13.66
N ASP A 146 -6.19 -19.70 14.85
CA ASP A 146 -7.14 -19.95 15.95
C ASP A 146 -7.97 -18.72 16.34
N LEU A 147 -7.36 -17.52 16.26
CA LEU A 147 -8.03 -16.25 16.59
C LEU A 147 -9.16 -15.90 15.61
N GLY A 148 -9.12 -16.44 14.39
CA GLY A 148 -10.06 -16.12 13.33
C GLY A 148 -11.52 -16.40 13.69
N SER A 149 -11.77 -17.45 14.46
CA SER A 149 -13.12 -17.89 14.86
C SER A 149 -13.82 -16.95 15.87
N SER A 150 -13.04 -16.20 16.65
CA SER A 150 -13.53 -15.27 17.67
C SER A 150 -13.30 -13.80 17.32
N ALA A 151 -12.61 -13.51 16.21
CA ALA A 151 -12.31 -12.15 15.78
C ALA A 151 -13.60 -11.32 15.58
N GLY A 152 -13.70 -10.18 16.27
CA GLY A 152 -14.84 -9.28 16.17
C GLY A 152 -14.81 -8.40 14.91
N PHE A 153 -15.94 -7.77 14.58
CA PHE A 153 -16.06 -6.75 13.54
C PHE A 153 -16.84 -5.56 14.09
N VAL A 154 -16.28 -4.36 13.99
CA VAL A 154 -16.91 -3.11 14.47
C VAL A 154 -16.71 -1.97 13.48
N GLU A 155 -17.66 -1.03 13.48
CA GLU A 155 -17.50 0.27 12.81
C GLU A 155 -16.73 1.21 13.73
N GLY A 156 -15.59 1.71 13.26
CA GLY A 156 -14.77 2.70 13.95
C GLY A 156 -15.29 4.12 13.71
N PHE A 157 -15.11 4.98 14.70
CA PHE A 157 -15.34 6.41 14.51
C PHE A 157 -14.47 6.92 13.34
N THR A 158 -15.11 7.62 12.40
CA THR A 158 -14.44 8.20 11.24
C THR A 158 -15.07 9.55 10.92
N PRO A 159 -14.28 10.64 10.86
CA PRO A 159 -14.79 11.94 10.41
C PRO A 159 -15.39 11.84 9.01
N ARG A 160 -16.52 12.53 8.79
CA ARG A 160 -17.24 12.44 7.53
C ARG A 160 -16.60 13.31 6.47
N GLN A 161 -16.49 12.79 5.25
CA GLN A 161 -16.15 13.62 4.09
C GLN A 161 -17.34 14.52 3.73
N GLU A 162 -17.02 15.71 3.21
CA GLU A 162 -18.02 16.70 2.78
C GLU A 162 -18.18 16.75 1.25
N ASN A 163 -17.35 16.00 0.51
CA ASN A 163 -17.36 15.93 -0.94
C ASN A 163 -17.44 14.47 -1.44
N GLY A 164 -17.43 14.26 -2.75
CA GLY A 164 -17.58 12.93 -3.38
C GLY A 164 -16.29 12.26 -3.86
N TYR A 165 -15.10 12.81 -3.56
CA TYR A 165 -13.87 12.39 -4.22
C TYR A 165 -12.67 12.16 -3.28
N ASP A 166 -12.78 12.54 -2.00
CA ASP A 166 -11.67 12.45 -1.05
C ASP A 166 -11.63 11.17 -0.20
N CYS A 167 -12.57 10.24 -0.35
CA CYS A 167 -12.60 8.98 0.42
C CYS A 167 -11.26 8.23 0.42
N GLY A 168 -10.56 8.17 -0.71
CA GLY A 168 -9.22 7.57 -0.79
C GLY A 168 -8.15 8.33 0.00
N LEU A 169 -8.29 9.66 0.17
CA LEU A 169 -7.42 10.45 1.05
C LEU A 169 -7.67 10.11 2.53
N PHE A 170 -8.93 9.87 2.93
CA PHE A 170 -9.26 9.40 4.27
C PHE A 170 -8.63 8.03 4.54
N VAL A 171 -8.73 7.09 3.59
CA VAL A 171 -8.07 5.77 3.68
C VAL A 171 -6.56 5.92 3.91
N MET A 172 -5.88 6.72 3.08
CA MET A 172 -4.44 6.93 3.20
C MET A 172 -4.04 7.62 4.51
N LEU A 173 -4.77 8.66 4.94
CA LEU A 173 -4.48 9.37 6.18
C LEU A 173 -4.68 8.46 7.40
N ILE A 174 -5.78 7.72 7.45
CA ILE A 174 -6.05 6.78 8.55
C ILE A 174 -4.99 5.68 8.59
N ALA A 175 -4.60 5.10 7.46
CA ALA A 175 -3.50 4.13 7.40
C ALA A 175 -2.19 4.71 7.96
N LYS A 176 -1.84 5.95 7.61
CA LYS A 176 -0.68 6.65 8.16
C LYS A 176 -0.75 6.81 9.68
N LEU A 177 -1.93 7.13 10.22
CA LEU A 177 -2.14 7.25 11.66
C LEU A 177 -2.04 5.90 12.39
N ILE A 178 -2.56 4.83 11.78
CA ILE A 178 -2.43 3.45 12.30
C ILE A 178 -0.96 3.04 12.35
N VAL A 179 -0.20 3.27 11.27
CA VAL A 179 1.24 2.98 11.25
C VAL A 179 1.97 3.79 12.31
N ARG A 180 1.71 5.10 12.41
CA ARG A 180 2.35 5.94 13.42
C ARG A 180 2.02 5.47 14.84
N TRP A 181 0.76 5.17 15.13
CA TRP A 181 0.34 4.60 16.40
C TRP A 181 1.13 3.32 16.70
N HIS A 182 1.21 2.41 15.73
CA HIS A 182 1.87 1.13 15.88
C HIS A 182 3.38 1.24 16.16
N VAL A 183 4.05 2.20 15.51
CA VAL A 183 5.50 2.44 15.69
C VAL A 183 5.81 3.13 17.01
N GLN A 184 4.93 4.04 17.45
CA GLN A 184 5.14 4.85 18.65
C GLN A 184 4.62 4.18 19.92
N ARG A 185 4.20 2.90 19.86
CA ARG A 185 3.61 2.19 21.01
C ARG A 185 4.59 2.16 22.19
N THR A 186 4.32 3.01 23.18
CA THR A 186 4.92 2.91 24.52
C THR A 186 3.94 2.37 25.56
N ASP A 187 2.64 2.38 25.26
CA ASP A 187 1.56 1.89 26.14
C ASP A 187 0.40 1.31 25.31
N LEU A 188 -0.14 0.16 25.73
CA LEU A 188 -0.95 -0.77 24.91
C LEU A 188 -2.48 -0.55 25.02
N ASP A 189 -2.92 0.36 25.88
CA ASP A 189 -4.33 0.38 26.28
C ASP A 189 -5.28 1.00 25.25
N ASN A 190 -4.82 1.95 24.44
CA ASN A 190 -5.65 2.61 23.43
C ASN A 190 -5.21 2.26 22.01
N GLN A 191 -6.16 1.79 21.19
CA GLN A 191 -6.00 1.70 19.73
C GLN A 191 -5.82 3.11 19.11
N TRP A 192 -5.65 3.21 17.80
CA TRP A 192 -5.40 4.47 17.08
C TRP A 192 -6.56 5.49 17.07
N PHE A 193 -7.69 5.21 17.72
CA PHE A 193 -8.89 6.04 17.67
C PHE A 193 -8.69 7.50 18.11
N PRO A 194 -7.90 7.82 19.16
CA PRO A 194 -7.63 9.22 19.51
C PRO A 194 -6.94 9.97 18.36
N LEU A 195 -5.97 9.34 17.69
CA LEU A 195 -5.29 9.96 16.54
C LEU A 195 -6.25 10.23 15.38
N VAL A 196 -7.16 9.29 15.09
CA VAL A 196 -8.18 9.49 14.05
C VAL A 196 -9.11 10.63 14.42
N LYS A 197 -9.54 10.71 15.68
CA LYS A 197 -10.43 11.78 16.16
C LYS A 197 -9.78 13.16 16.10
N ASP A 198 -8.50 13.25 16.45
CA ASP A 198 -7.82 14.53 16.61
C ASP A 198 -7.20 15.04 15.30
N GLU A 199 -6.72 14.14 14.43
CA GLU A 199 -5.92 14.51 13.26
C GLU A 199 -6.61 14.34 11.91
N VAL A 200 -7.72 13.60 11.82
CA VAL A 200 -8.51 13.51 10.58
C VAL A 200 -9.52 14.66 10.56
N ASN A 201 -9.25 15.69 9.76
CA ASN A 201 -10.10 16.86 9.61
C ASN A 201 -9.93 17.48 8.21
N ALA A 202 -10.75 18.48 7.89
CA ALA A 202 -10.73 19.11 6.57
C ALA A 202 -9.36 19.68 6.17
N ALA A 203 -8.59 20.21 7.13
CA ALA A 203 -7.28 20.79 6.87
C ALA A 203 -6.22 19.71 6.55
N SER A 204 -6.19 18.62 7.32
CA SER A 204 -5.25 17.52 7.07
C SER A 204 -5.58 16.81 5.75
N ILE A 205 -6.85 16.51 5.48
CA ILE A 205 -7.31 15.93 4.21
C ILE A 205 -7.00 16.87 3.03
N GLY A 206 -7.31 18.16 3.15
CA GLY A 206 -7.03 19.14 2.09
C GLY A 206 -5.54 19.29 1.74
N CYS A 207 -4.64 18.96 2.66
CA CYS A 207 -3.20 18.94 2.41
C CYS A 207 -2.70 17.63 1.76
N MET A 208 -3.43 16.51 1.86
CA MET A 208 -2.94 15.18 1.48
C MET A 208 -2.50 15.10 0.01
N ARG A 209 -3.31 15.63 -0.93
CA ARG A 209 -2.96 15.63 -2.37
C ARG A 209 -1.61 16.29 -2.63
N LYS A 210 -1.41 17.48 -2.04
CA LYS A 210 -0.16 18.23 -2.17
C LYS A 210 1.03 17.48 -1.55
N GLN A 211 0.84 16.84 -0.40
CA GLN A 211 1.88 16.05 0.26
C GLN A 211 2.30 14.84 -0.60
N ILE A 212 1.33 14.11 -1.16
CA ILE A 212 1.58 12.96 -2.04
C ILE A 212 2.29 13.41 -3.32
N LEU A 213 1.82 14.48 -3.96
CA LEU A 213 2.47 15.06 -5.15
C LEU A 213 3.93 15.44 -4.87
N SER A 214 4.17 16.19 -3.81
CA SER A 214 5.52 16.61 -3.44
C SER A 214 6.44 15.42 -3.19
N ARG A 215 5.90 14.33 -2.61
CA ARG A 215 6.67 13.11 -2.38
C ARG A 215 7.00 12.39 -3.69
N ILE A 216 6.06 12.28 -4.62
CA ILE A 216 6.29 11.70 -5.94
C ILE A 216 7.32 12.52 -6.72
N GLU A 217 7.20 13.84 -6.72
CA GLU A 217 8.14 14.75 -7.40
C GLU A 217 9.56 14.61 -6.84
N GLN A 218 9.70 14.53 -5.51
CA GLN A 218 10.99 14.26 -4.86
C GLN A 218 11.60 12.93 -5.35
N LEU A 219 10.82 11.84 -5.36
CA LEU A 219 11.30 10.53 -5.81
C LEU A 219 11.66 10.52 -7.31
N MET A 220 10.94 11.27 -8.14
CA MET A 220 11.25 11.44 -9.56
C MET A 220 12.59 12.16 -9.77
N ASP A 221 12.89 13.17 -8.95
CA ASP A 221 14.17 13.87 -9.00
C ASP A 221 15.32 12.98 -8.49
N GLU A 222 15.10 12.23 -7.41
CA GLU A 222 16.05 11.22 -6.92
C GLU A 222 16.39 10.18 -8.02
N ASP A 223 15.39 9.58 -8.68
CA ASP A 223 15.58 8.59 -9.75
C ASP A 223 16.41 9.15 -10.93
N ARG A 224 16.13 10.40 -11.34
CA ARG A 224 16.90 11.10 -12.39
C ARG A 224 18.35 11.35 -12.01
N THR A 225 18.65 11.60 -10.74
CA THR A 225 20.04 11.78 -10.30
C THR A 225 20.81 10.47 -10.32
N VAL A 226 20.17 9.35 -9.95
CA VAL A 226 20.76 8.01 -10.04
C VAL A 226 21.05 7.62 -11.49
N THR A 227 20.15 7.93 -12.43
CA THR A 227 20.38 7.61 -13.86
C THR A 227 21.49 8.44 -14.51
N LYS A 228 21.86 9.60 -13.93
CA LYS A 228 22.88 10.52 -14.47
C LYS A 228 24.29 10.27 -13.93
N GLN A 229 24.49 9.38 -12.94
CA GLN A 229 25.84 9.00 -12.52
C GLN A 229 26.52 8.17 -13.63
N PRO A 230 27.78 8.49 -14.02
CA PRO A 230 28.48 7.70 -15.04
C PRO A 230 28.66 6.27 -14.55
N LYS A 231 28.24 5.28 -15.34
CA LYS A 231 28.69 3.90 -15.15
C LYS A 231 30.21 3.92 -15.27
N GLU A 232 30.93 3.63 -14.19
CA GLU A 232 32.39 3.46 -14.25
C GLU A 232 32.72 2.41 -15.32
N THR A 233 33.15 2.87 -16.48
CA THR A 233 33.81 2.04 -17.47
C THR A 233 35.13 1.61 -16.87
N LYS A 234 35.22 0.34 -16.44
CA LYS A 234 36.50 -0.33 -16.22
C LYS A 234 37.25 -0.40 -17.55
N ASN A 235 37.95 0.68 -17.89
CA ASN A 235 38.99 0.68 -18.93
C ASN A 235 40.27 0.10 -18.31
N GLY A 236 40.46 -1.20 -18.47
CA GLY A 236 41.73 -1.87 -18.21
C GLY A 236 42.37 -2.28 -19.52
N ASN A 237 43.27 -1.45 -20.06
CA ASN A 237 44.23 -1.88 -21.08
C ASN A 237 45.57 -1.16 -20.84
N GLY A 238 46.54 -1.85 -20.25
CA GLY A 238 47.86 -2.12 -20.84
C GLY A 238 48.95 -1.34 -20.07
N SER A 239 50.18 -1.80 -19.85
CA SER A 239 50.95 -2.98 -20.25
C SER A 239 52.20 -3.03 -19.36
N LEU A 240 52.82 -4.20 -19.15
CA LEU A 240 54.25 -4.37 -19.45
C LEU A 240 54.63 -5.84 -19.44
N SER A 241 55.12 -6.29 -20.60
CA SER A 241 55.82 -7.56 -20.81
C SER A 241 57.23 -7.49 -20.22
N ILE A 242 57.66 -8.54 -19.50
CA ILE A 242 59.07 -8.88 -19.36
C ILE A 242 59.19 -10.42 -19.45
N HIS A 243 59.96 -10.87 -20.43
CA HIS A 243 60.37 -12.25 -20.66
C HIS A 243 61.28 -12.76 -19.53
N THR A 244 61.14 -14.04 -19.15
CA THR A 244 62.22 -15.05 -19.17
C THR A 244 61.66 -16.48 -18.94
N ASP A 245 61.97 -17.35 -19.89
CA ASP A 245 62.32 -18.78 -19.85
C ASP A 245 61.49 -19.89 -19.14
N HIS A 246 61.19 -20.88 -19.99
CA HIS A 246 60.74 -22.28 -19.84
C HIS A 246 61.48 -23.15 -18.78
N PRO A 247 61.17 -24.46 -18.58
CA PRO A 247 59.96 -25.26 -18.87
C PRO A 247 59.53 -26.23 -17.71
N SER A 248 58.32 -26.79 -17.82
CA SER A 248 58.02 -28.24 -17.71
C SER A 248 56.79 -28.65 -16.86
N ALA A 249 56.12 -29.66 -17.42
CA ALA A 249 55.47 -30.79 -16.75
C ALA A 249 54.00 -30.68 -16.24
N ARG A 250 53.15 -31.35 -17.04
CA ARG A 250 52.19 -32.42 -16.67
C ARG A 250 50.98 -32.13 -15.77
N ALA A 251 49.82 -32.38 -16.38
CA ALA A 251 48.75 -33.30 -15.94
C ALA A 251 48.32 -33.25 -14.46
N LEU A 252 47.16 -32.64 -14.22
CA LEU A 252 45.87 -33.32 -13.98
C LEU A 252 44.75 -32.27 -14.07
#